data_AF-A0A7C3Y0P0-F1
#
_entry.id   AF-A0A7C3Y0P0-F1
#
_cell.length_a   1.000
_cell.length_b   1.000
_cell.length_c   1.000
_cell.angle_alpha   90.00
_cell.angle_beta   90.00
_cell.angle_gamma   90.00
#
_symmetry.space_group_name_H-M   'P 1'
#
loop_
_entity.id
_entity.type
_entity.pdbx_description
1 polymer ?
#
loop_
_entity_poly.entity_id
_entity_poly.type
_entity_poly.pdbx_seq_one_letter_code
_entity_poly.pdbx_strand_id
1 'polypeptide(L)'
;MSETNPKCPTCGAGSWKNGLSRSGRQVYKCKSCGRKFNERAGTPFWYLRKEEKDVLTAALLYVKYPLSTYQVSDMLGLFGIRVSPSSVGRWVQRFDHSVRKIARR
;
A
#
# COMPACT_ATOMS: atom_id res chain seq x y z
N MET A 1 -12.02 7.71 26.01
CA MET A 1 -11.20 6.47 25.94
C MET A 1 -9.92 6.83 25.19
N SER A 2 -8.76 6.83 25.86
CA SER A 2 -7.49 7.20 25.22
C SER A 2 -7.07 6.10 24.24
N GLU A 3 -7.24 6.36 22.95
CA GLU A 3 -6.81 5.50 21.86
C GLU A 3 -5.31 5.20 22.02
N THR A 4 -4.98 3.93 22.28
CA THR A 4 -3.59 3.54 22.55
C THR A 4 -2.83 3.51 21.23
N ASN A 5 -1.70 4.21 21.15
CA ASN A 5 -0.86 4.19 19.94
C ASN A 5 -0.49 2.75 19.56
N PRO A 6 -0.39 2.42 18.26
CA PRO A 6 -0.03 1.09 17.79
C PRO A 6 1.34 0.66 18.31
N LYS A 7 1.49 -0.63 18.61
CA LYS A 7 2.76 -1.23 19.00
C LYS A 7 3.72 -1.31 17.81
N CYS A 8 5.01 -1.30 18.10
CA CYS A 8 6.04 -1.42 17.07
C CYS A 8 5.95 -2.80 16.40
N PRO A 9 5.88 -2.87 15.05
CA PRO A 9 5.81 -4.14 14.33
C PRO A 9 7.10 -4.96 14.40
N THR A 10 8.21 -4.37 14.86
CA THR A 10 9.52 -5.05 14.95
C THR A 10 9.78 -5.63 16.34
N CYS A 11 9.58 -4.84 17.41
CA CYS A 11 9.95 -5.25 18.76
C CYS A 11 8.77 -5.27 19.75
N GLY A 12 7.54 -4.99 19.31
CA GLY A 12 6.35 -5.03 20.16
C GLY A 12 6.22 -3.91 21.20
N ALA A 13 7.25 -3.08 21.40
CA ALA A 13 7.20 -1.96 22.33
C ALA A 13 6.19 -0.88 21.89
N GLY A 14 5.79 -0.02 22.83
CA GLY A 14 4.91 1.11 22.54
C GLY A 14 5.52 2.13 21.54
N SER A 15 4.70 3.08 21.12
CA SER A 15 5.11 4.15 20.19
C SER A 15 4.52 5.52 20.58
N TRP A 16 5.08 6.59 19.99
CA TRP A 16 4.49 7.93 20.00
C TRP A 16 4.14 8.39 18.57
N LYS A 17 3.15 9.27 18.45
CA LYS A 17 2.85 9.98 17.20
C LYS A 17 4.07 10.82 16.81
N ASN A 18 4.46 10.74 15.54
CA ASN A 18 5.64 11.37 14.97
C ASN A 18 5.27 12.13 13.68
N GLY A 19 4.20 12.93 13.74
CA GLY A 19 3.69 13.73 12.63
C GLY A 19 3.01 12.93 11.53
N LEU A 20 2.76 13.58 10.40
CA LEU A 20 2.13 12.98 9.22
C LEU A 20 3.16 12.75 8.12
N SER A 21 2.95 11.70 7.33
CA SER A 21 3.70 11.47 6.10
C SER A 21 3.28 12.45 5.00
N ARG A 22 4.03 12.50 3.90
CA ARG A 22 3.66 13.32 2.72
C ARG A 22 2.29 13.01 2.14
N SER A 23 1.76 11.80 2.37
CA SER A 23 0.43 11.38 1.94
C SER A 23 -0.62 11.50 3.05
N GLY A 24 -0.34 12.27 4.11
CA GLY A 24 -1.30 12.57 5.18
C GLY A 24 -1.45 11.46 6.22
N ARG A 25 -0.73 10.34 6.10
CA ARG A 25 -0.81 9.20 7.04
C ARG A 25 -0.12 9.50 8.36
N GLN A 26 -0.69 9.05 9.47
CA GLN A 26 -0.05 9.16 10.79
C GLN A 26 1.22 8.31 10.84
N VAL A 27 2.36 8.95 11.11
CA VAL A 27 3.62 8.26 11.36
C VAL A 27 3.76 8.08 12.87
N TYR A 28 4.23 6.91 13.27
CA TYR A 28 4.57 6.57 14.65
C TYR A 28 6.07 6.26 14.73
N LYS A 29 6.67 6.52 15.89
CA LYS A 29 8.06 6.13 16.17
C LYS A 29 8.10 5.29 17.45
N CYS A 30 8.77 4.14 17.36
CA CYS A 30 8.91 3.21 18.47
C CYS A 30 9.72 3.82 19.61
N LYS A 31 9.26 3.59 20.86
CA LYS A 31 9.95 4.06 22.06
C LYS A 31 11.26 3.33 22.37
N SER A 32 11.39 2.08 21.93
CA SER A 32 12.54 1.22 22.22
C SER A 32 13.55 1.21 21.08
N CYS A 33 13.15 0.75 19.88
CA CYS A 33 14.09 0.61 18.75
C CYS A 33 14.17 1.83 17.82
N GLY A 34 13.39 2.87 18.07
CA GLY A 34 13.41 4.11 17.28
C GLY A 34 12.87 4.01 15.85
N ARG A 35 12.44 2.82 15.39
CA ARG A 35 11.89 2.63 14.03
C ARG A 35 10.62 3.45 13.82
N LYS A 36 10.49 4.03 12.63
CA LYS A 36 9.29 4.72 12.16
C LYS A 36 8.39 3.74 11.41
N PHE A 37 7.09 3.85 11.65
CA PHE A 37 6.07 3.04 10.98
C PHE A 37 4.76 3.82 10.90
N ASN A 38 3.76 3.25 10.23
CA ASN A 38 2.44 3.84 10.08
C ASN A 38 1.38 2.73 10.16
N GLU A 39 0.12 3.07 9.92
CA GLU A 39 -1.01 2.14 9.94
C GLU A 39 -0.91 0.99 8.92
N ARG A 40 -0.05 1.11 7.89
CA ARG A 40 0.21 0.04 6.92
C ARG A 40 1.27 -0.96 7.39
N ALA A 41 1.86 -0.75 8.57
CA ALA A 41 2.80 -1.71 9.11
C ALA A 41 2.17 -3.09 9.28
N GLY A 42 2.84 -4.13 8.79
CA GLY A 42 2.34 -5.50 8.81
C GLY A 42 1.30 -5.84 7.73
N THR A 43 0.89 -4.89 6.88
CA THR A 43 -0.02 -5.16 5.77
C THR A 43 0.73 -5.30 4.44
N PRO A 44 0.14 -5.91 3.39
CA PRO A 44 0.73 -5.92 2.06
C PRO A 44 0.97 -4.52 1.46
N PHE A 45 0.32 -3.48 2.00
CA PHE A 45 0.53 -2.09 1.61
C PHE A 45 1.77 -1.44 2.23
N TRP A 46 2.47 -2.14 3.14
CA TRP A 46 3.68 -1.62 3.74
C TRP A 46 4.72 -1.25 2.66
N TYR A 47 5.33 -0.08 2.83
CA TYR A 47 6.33 0.52 1.94
C TYR A 47 5.84 0.93 0.56
N LEU A 48 4.54 0.80 0.27
CA LEU A 48 3.97 1.36 -0.95
C LEU A 48 3.83 2.87 -0.83
N ARG A 49 4.35 3.59 -1.83
CA ARG A 49 4.23 5.05 -1.93
C ARG A 49 2.86 5.51 -2.45
N LYS A 50 2.15 4.62 -3.13
CA LYS A 50 0.85 4.92 -3.75
C LYS A 50 -0.30 4.61 -2.79
N GLU A 51 -1.46 5.18 -3.08
CA GLU A 51 -2.69 4.91 -2.35
C GLU A 51 -3.12 3.45 -2.57
N GLU A 52 -3.80 2.87 -1.57
CA GLU A 52 -4.22 1.46 -1.61
C GLU A 52 -5.17 1.23 -2.77
N LYS A 53 -6.10 2.18 -2.97
CA LYS A 53 -7.03 2.19 -4.09
C LYS A 53 -6.30 2.12 -5.44
N ASP A 54 -5.22 2.90 -5.63
CA ASP A 54 -4.54 2.96 -6.93
C ASP A 54 -3.84 1.64 -7.24
N VAL A 55 -3.20 1.07 -6.21
CA VAL A 55 -2.50 -0.22 -6.28
C VAL A 55 -3.49 -1.36 -6.59
N LEU A 56 -4.63 -1.37 -5.89
CA LEU A 56 -5.67 -2.39 -6.09
C LEU A 56 -6.35 -2.24 -7.44
N THR A 57 -6.67 -1.02 -7.88
CA THR A 57 -7.23 -0.75 -9.21
C THR A 57 -6.29 -1.24 -10.30
N ALA A 58 -4.98 -0.96 -10.19
CA ALA A 58 -3.99 -1.46 -11.14
C ALA A 58 -3.99 -2.99 -11.22
N ALA A 59 -3.96 -3.66 -10.07
CA ALA A 59 -3.96 -5.12 -10.02
C ALA A 59 -5.28 -5.71 -10.55
N LEU A 60 -6.43 -5.11 -10.23
CA LEU A 60 -7.74 -5.55 -10.71
C LEU A 60 -7.86 -5.40 -12.22
N LEU A 61 -7.44 -4.26 -12.78
CA LEU A 61 -7.47 -4.02 -14.22
C LEU A 61 -6.67 -5.08 -14.97
N TYR A 62 -5.47 -5.41 -14.47
CA TYR A 62 -4.62 -6.44 -15.06
C TYR A 62 -5.23 -7.85 -14.97
N VAL A 63 -5.86 -8.19 -13.84
CA VAL A 63 -6.40 -9.54 -13.62
C VAL A 63 -7.75 -9.74 -14.31
N LYS A 64 -8.60 -8.72 -14.39
CA LYS A 64 -9.97 -8.82 -14.89
C LYS A 64 -10.10 -8.61 -16.40
N TYR A 65 -9.18 -7.87 -17.01
CA TYR A 65 -9.21 -7.54 -18.43
C TYR A 65 -7.94 -8.05 -19.13
N PRO A 66 -7.96 -8.31 -20.45
CA PRO A 66 -6.80 -8.75 -21.21
C PRO A 66 -5.83 -7.58 -21.47
N LEU A 67 -5.37 -6.92 -20.41
CA LEU A 67 -4.49 -5.76 -20.47
C LEU A 67 -3.07 -6.13 -20.04
N SER A 68 -2.08 -5.64 -20.79
CA SER A 68 -0.68 -5.67 -20.39
C SER A 68 -0.40 -4.67 -19.26
N THR A 69 0.72 -4.85 -18.56
CA THR A 69 1.17 -3.89 -17.53
C THR A 69 1.43 -2.50 -18.09
N TYR A 70 1.75 -2.39 -19.39
CA TYR A 70 1.92 -1.12 -20.08
C TYR A 70 0.57 -0.41 -20.26
N GLN A 71 -0.43 -1.11 -20.81
CA GLN A 71 -1.77 -0.56 -20.97
C GLN A 71 -2.38 -0.14 -19.62
N VAL A 72 -2.21 -0.93 -18.57
CA VAL A 72 -2.66 -0.55 -17.22
C VAL A 72 -1.95 0.72 -16.73
N SER A 73 -0.64 0.83 -16.96
CA SER A 73 0.13 2.02 -16.61
C SER A 73 -0.37 3.27 -17.36
N ASP A 74 -0.64 3.13 -18.65
CA ASP A 74 -1.15 4.22 -19.49
C ASP A 74 -2.56 4.64 -19.05
N MET A 75 -3.45 3.67 -18.78
CA MET A 75 -4.79 3.94 -18.26
C MET A 75 -4.76 4.69 -16.93
N LEU A 76 -3.89 4.30 -16.00
CA LEU A 76 -3.71 5.03 -14.74
C LEU A 76 -3.15 6.44 -14.98
N GLY A 77 -2.29 6.59 -15.99
CA GLY A 77 -1.79 7.88 -16.46
C GLY A 77 -2.91 8.85 -16.87
N LEU A 78 -3.97 8.36 -17.52
CA LEU A 78 -5.14 9.17 -17.88
C LEU A 78 -5.85 9.78 -16.66
N PHE A 79 -5.77 9.12 -15.50
CA PHE A 79 -6.31 9.62 -14.23
C PHE A 79 -5.27 10.38 -13.38
N GLY A 80 -4.13 10.74 -13.96
CA GLY A 80 -3.05 11.45 -13.27
C GLY A 80 -2.17 10.56 -12.38
N ILE A 81 -2.37 9.25 -12.39
CA ILE A 81 -1.62 8.30 -11.55
C ILE A 81 -0.40 7.81 -12.34
N ARG A 82 0.71 8.53 -12.22
CA ARG A 82 1.98 8.12 -12.85
C ARG A 82 2.61 6.92 -12.11
N VAL A 83 2.76 5.81 -12.79
CA VAL A 83 3.39 4.57 -12.32
C VAL A 83 4.22 3.97 -13.45
N SER A 84 5.18 3.09 -13.13
CA SER A 84 5.87 2.31 -14.15
C SER A 84 5.15 0.97 -14.38
N PRO A 85 5.17 0.41 -15.61
CA PRO A 85 4.63 -0.92 -15.90
C PRO A 85 5.21 -2.00 -14.97
N SER A 86 6.49 -1.93 -14.64
CA SER A 86 7.14 -2.85 -13.70
C SER A 86 6.61 -2.73 -12.26
N SER A 87 6.11 -1.57 -11.86
CA SER A 87 5.43 -1.41 -10.57
C SER A 87 4.06 -2.07 -10.58
N VAL A 88 3.32 -1.98 -11.69
CA VAL A 88 2.06 -2.71 -11.89
C VAL A 88 2.30 -4.21 -11.76
N GLY A 89 3.29 -4.77 -12.47
CA GLY A 89 3.61 -6.21 -12.38
C GLY A 89 3.95 -6.67 -10.95
N ARG A 90 4.74 -5.88 -10.20
CA ARG A 90 5.05 -6.17 -8.79
C ARG A 90 3.81 -6.12 -7.89
N TRP A 91 2.86 -5.22 -8.16
CA TRP A 91 1.61 -5.16 -7.41
C TRP A 91 0.72 -6.35 -7.72
N VAL A 92 0.58 -6.73 -8.99
CA VAL A 92 -0.16 -7.94 -9.37
C VAL A 92 0.39 -9.13 -8.60
N GLN A 93 1.70 -9.38 -8.66
CA GLN A 93 2.31 -10.50 -7.91
C GLN A 93 2.04 -10.43 -6.41
N ARG A 94 2.15 -9.23 -5.82
CA ARG A 94 1.94 -9.02 -4.38
C ARG A 94 0.49 -9.27 -3.95
N PHE A 95 -0.49 -8.98 -4.80
CA PHE A 95 -1.92 -9.01 -4.48
C PHE A 95 -2.69 -10.08 -5.26
N ASP A 96 -2.01 -10.96 -6.01
CA ASP A 96 -2.60 -11.86 -7.02
C ASP A 96 -3.76 -12.68 -6.46
N HIS A 97 -3.52 -13.42 -5.38
CA HIS A 97 -4.54 -14.26 -4.75
C HIS A 97 -5.78 -13.47 -4.29
N SER A 98 -5.56 -12.34 -3.62
CA SER A 98 -6.63 -11.48 -3.11
C SER A 98 -7.47 -10.88 -4.25
N VAL A 99 -6.80 -10.42 -5.31
CA VAL A 99 -7.45 -9.76 -6.45
C VAL A 99 -8.17 -10.77 -7.35
N ARG A 100 -7.60 -11.96 -7.59
CA ARG A 100 -8.29 -13.03 -8.34
C ARG A 100 -9.59 -13.47 -7.68
N LYS A 101 -9.63 -13.52 -6.34
CA LYS A 101 -10.88 -13.81 -5.61
C LYS A 101 -11.96 -12.76 -5.85
N ILE A 102 -11.57 -11.50 -5.99
CA ILE A 102 -12.48 -10.38 -6.28
C ILE A 102 -12.91 -10.39 -7.75
N ALA A 103 -11.97 -10.58 -8.69
CA ALA A 103 -12.23 -10.52 -10.12
C ALA A 103 -13.17 -11.62 -10.65
N ARG A 104 -13.27 -12.75 -9.93
CA ARG A 104 -14.20 -13.85 -10.22
C ARG A 104 -15.67 -13.54 -9.84
N ARG A 105 -15.92 -12.43 -9.13
CA ARG A 105 -17.25 -11.89 -8.89
C ARG A 105 -17.62 -10.89 -9.99
#